data_AF-A0A4U0UJB5-F1
#
_entry.id   AF-A0A4U0UJB5-F1
#
_cell.length_a   1.000
_cell.length_b   1.000
_cell.length_c   1.000
_cell.angle_alpha   90.00
_cell.angle_beta   90.00
_cell.angle_gamma   90.00
#
_symmetry.space_group_name_H-M   'P 1'
#
loop_
_entity.id
_entity.type
_entity.pdbx_description
1 polymer ?
#
loop_
_entity_poly.entity_id
_entity_poly.type
_entity_poly.pdbx_seq_one_letter_code
_entity_poly.pdbx_strand_id
1 'polypeptide(L)'
;MHIRRGDLHPHEQQYSGDYLPLERYVAGARSLLRSLRSKRKSNTTNDRYASTLDPNYTRTSLLLASDDPDILTSSSLSHATSPLTVQRAQERIQLATKATLDRTSPVEPLREPGSAYVKHIDENSGWEGGFFSALFYSLGNTQASTLRRLSQLPGSEGARSEQAMRMRELVGRAYLLDLAVLGESDGVVCAVSSAACRVLGVTMGWDAVRDGRWMNVDDGRPWSWDGSG
;
A
#
# COMPACT_ATOMS: atom_id res chain seq x y z
N MET A 1 11.18 1.90 -3.99
CA MET A 1 10.04 1.92 -4.94
C MET A 1 8.79 1.42 -4.22
N HIS A 2 7.62 1.94 -4.58
CA HIS A 2 6.35 1.45 -4.07
C HIS A 2 5.41 1.04 -5.22
N ILE A 3 4.74 -0.10 -5.08
CA ILE A 3 3.67 -0.53 -5.99
C ILE A 3 2.36 -0.58 -5.21
N ARG A 4 1.35 0.20 -5.63
CA ARG A 4 0.00 0.16 -5.05
C ARG A 4 -1.02 -0.39 -6.01
N ARG A 5 -1.60 -1.54 -5.68
CA ARG A 5 -2.67 -2.15 -6.46
C ARG A 5 -4.06 -1.81 -5.96
N GLY A 6 -4.19 -1.36 -4.70
CA GLY A 6 -5.41 -1.30 -3.88
C GLY A 6 -6.56 -0.42 -4.38
N ASP A 7 -6.89 -0.46 -5.67
CA ASP A 7 -8.03 0.18 -6.27
C ASP A 7 -8.89 -0.80 -7.06
N LEU A 8 -10.14 -0.91 -6.64
CA LEU A 8 -11.16 -1.76 -7.23
C LEU A 8 -12.03 -0.99 -8.26
N HIS A 9 -11.67 0.26 -8.56
CA HIS A 9 -12.40 1.10 -9.53
C HIS A 9 -11.48 1.80 -10.54
N PRO A 10 -10.69 1.06 -11.34
CA PRO A 10 -9.98 1.65 -12.48
C PRO A 10 -10.90 2.43 -13.42
N HIS A 11 -10.39 3.48 -14.05
CA HIS A 11 -11.16 4.27 -15.01
C HIS A 11 -11.46 3.49 -16.30
N GLU A 12 -10.64 2.49 -16.62
CA GLU A 12 -10.90 1.61 -17.75
C GLU A 12 -12.16 0.77 -17.56
N GLN A 13 -13.12 0.94 -18.47
CA GLN A 13 -14.42 0.26 -18.40
C GLN A 13 -14.29 -1.27 -18.27
N GLN A 14 -13.30 -1.87 -18.94
CA GLN A 14 -13.04 -3.31 -18.92
C GLN A 14 -12.60 -3.85 -17.55
N TYR A 15 -12.11 -2.97 -16.66
CA TYR A 15 -11.70 -3.30 -15.30
C TYR A 15 -12.55 -2.58 -14.25
N SER A 16 -13.66 -1.94 -14.61
CA SER A 16 -14.48 -1.11 -13.71
C SER A 16 -15.02 -1.82 -12.45
N GLY A 17 -15.02 -3.16 -12.42
CA GLY A 17 -15.39 -3.97 -11.26
C GLY A 17 -14.29 -4.89 -10.74
N ASP A 18 -13.04 -4.69 -11.17
CA ASP A 18 -11.91 -5.53 -10.79
C ASP A 18 -10.62 -4.71 -10.68
N TYR A 19 -9.55 -5.32 -10.19
CA TYR A 19 -8.23 -4.72 -10.18
C TYR A 19 -7.63 -4.66 -11.58
N LEU A 20 -6.77 -3.66 -11.82
CA LEU A 20 -5.88 -3.69 -12.98
C LEU A 20 -4.99 -4.96 -12.95
N PRO A 21 -4.69 -5.56 -14.11
CA PRO A 21 -3.80 -6.71 -14.21
C PRO A 21 -2.43 -6.43 -13.59
N LEU A 22 -1.88 -7.42 -12.90
CA LEU A 22 -0.58 -7.32 -12.23
C LEU A 22 0.53 -6.92 -13.22
N GLU A 23 0.44 -7.41 -14.45
CA GLU A 23 1.40 -7.17 -15.54
C GLU A 23 1.58 -5.68 -15.81
N ARG A 24 0.55 -4.86 -15.60
CA ARG A 24 0.64 -3.40 -15.78
C ARG A 24 1.51 -2.74 -14.72
N TYR A 25 1.30 -3.12 -13.46
CA TYR A 25 2.13 -2.65 -12.35
C TYR A 25 3.58 -3.09 -12.51
N VAL A 26 3.78 -4.32 -12.95
CA VAL A 26 5.10 -4.89 -13.23
C VAL A 26 5.80 -4.17 -14.40
N ALA A 27 5.08 -3.88 -15.48
CA ALA A 27 5.58 -3.11 -16.61
C ALA A 27 5.93 -1.67 -16.20
N GLY A 28 5.06 -1.04 -15.40
CA GLY A 28 5.29 0.29 -14.82
C GLY A 28 6.55 0.30 -13.95
N ALA A 29 6.68 -0.65 -13.02
CA ALA A 29 7.86 -0.78 -12.16
C ALA A 29 9.15 -0.93 -12.97
N ARG A 30 9.14 -1.75 -14.04
CA ARG A 30 10.28 -1.90 -14.95
C ARG A 30 10.61 -0.58 -15.67
N SER A 31 9.59 0.15 -16.13
CA SER A 31 9.78 1.44 -16.79
C SER A 31 10.37 2.49 -15.86
N LEU A 32 9.80 2.62 -14.66
CA LEU A 32 10.26 3.51 -13.60
C LEU A 32 11.71 3.21 -13.21
N LEU A 33 12.04 1.94 -13.00
CA LEU A 33 13.40 1.50 -12.69
C LEU A 33 14.39 1.91 -13.78
N ARG A 34 14.03 1.73 -15.05
CA ARG A 34 14.89 2.13 -16.19
C ARG A 34 15.10 3.65 -16.21
N SER A 35 14.05 4.42 -15.97
CA SER A 35 14.09 5.89 -15.91
C SER A 35 14.97 6.42 -14.78
N LEU A 36 14.81 5.89 -13.57
CA LEU A 36 15.64 6.27 -12.41
C LEU A 36 17.12 5.99 -12.67
N ARG A 37 17.43 4.91 -13.39
CA ARG A 37 18.81 4.55 -13.74
C ARG A 37 19.39 5.43 -14.84
N SER A 38 18.62 5.78 -15.87
CA SER A 38 19.11 6.66 -16.94
C SER A 38 19.42 8.07 -16.40
N LYS A 39 18.57 8.61 -15.52
CA LYS A 39 18.82 9.88 -14.82
C LYS A 39 20.08 9.84 -13.95
N ARG A 40 20.33 8.74 -13.25
CA ARG A 40 21.56 8.57 -12.45
C ARG A 40 22.81 8.52 -13.33
N LYS A 41 22.73 7.92 -14.52
CA LYS A 41 23.83 7.90 -15.50
C LYS A 41 24.10 9.26 -16.14
N SER A 42 23.08 10.09 -16.41
CA SER A 42 23.33 11.40 -17.05
C SER A 42 24.12 12.37 -16.18
N ASN A 43 24.09 12.21 -14.85
CA ASN A 43 24.90 13.01 -13.92
C ASN A 43 26.36 12.54 -13.81
N THR A 44 26.71 11.39 -14.37
CA THR A 44 28.07 10.82 -14.33
C THR A 44 28.57 10.66 -15.77
N THR A 45 29.40 11.61 -16.22
CA THR A 45 30.09 11.69 -17.52
C THR A 45 29.92 10.50 -18.49
N ASN A 46 29.24 10.76 -19.61
CA ASN A 46 29.47 10.29 -20.99
C ASN A 46 30.10 8.90 -21.31
N ASP A 47 29.92 7.86 -20.49
CA ASP A 47 30.28 6.50 -20.90
C ASP A 47 29.15 5.87 -21.74
N ARG A 48 29.23 6.10 -23.06
CA ARG A 48 28.35 5.54 -24.10
C ARG A 48 28.44 4.01 -24.27
N TYR A 49 29.10 3.30 -23.34
CA TYR A 49 29.29 1.86 -23.39
C TYR A 49 29.12 1.19 -22.02
N ALA A 50 28.10 1.59 -21.25
CA ALA A 50 27.69 0.83 -20.07
C ALA A 50 26.93 -0.43 -20.49
N SER A 51 27.70 -1.43 -20.91
CA SER A 51 27.32 -2.83 -21.12
C SER A 51 26.38 -3.33 -20.01
N THR A 52 25.43 -4.17 -20.39
CA THR A 52 24.53 -4.95 -19.51
C THR A 52 25.26 -5.93 -18.56
N LEU A 53 26.60 -5.83 -18.45
CA LEU A 53 27.51 -6.73 -17.75
C LEU A 53 28.40 -6.03 -16.71
N ASP A 54 28.03 -4.83 -16.25
CA ASP A 54 28.75 -4.20 -15.13
C ASP A 54 28.53 -5.06 -13.85
N PRO A 55 29.56 -5.60 -13.18
CA PRO A 55 29.39 -6.43 -11.97
C PRO A 55 28.80 -5.66 -10.77
N ASN A 56 28.71 -4.33 -10.82
CA ASN A 56 27.92 -3.54 -9.87
C ASN A 56 26.41 -3.54 -10.18
N TYR A 57 26.02 -3.98 -11.38
CA TYR A 57 24.63 -4.09 -11.84
C TYR A 57 23.85 -5.18 -11.08
N THR A 58 24.53 -6.24 -10.65
CA THR A 58 24.00 -7.36 -9.83
C THR A 58 24.02 -7.08 -8.33
N ARG A 59 24.65 -5.98 -7.87
CA ARG A 59 24.75 -5.62 -6.44
C ARG A 59 23.70 -4.62 -5.96
N THR A 60 22.87 -4.09 -6.85
CA THR A 60 21.87 -3.10 -6.46
C THR A 60 20.62 -3.80 -5.90
N SER A 61 20.25 -3.51 -4.65
CA SER A 61 19.03 -4.02 -4.05
C SER A 61 17.85 -3.09 -4.36
N LEU A 62 16.71 -3.65 -4.78
CA LEU A 62 15.46 -2.91 -4.92
C LEU A 62 14.66 -3.05 -3.61
N LEU A 63 14.57 -1.97 -2.84
CA LEU A 63 13.64 -1.92 -1.71
C LEU A 63 12.23 -1.66 -2.25
N LEU A 64 11.32 -2.63 -2.06
CA LEU A 64 9.97 -2.59 -2.59
C LEU A 64 8.93 -2.65 -1.47
N ALA A 65 8.06 -1.65 -1.43
CA ALA A 65 6.85 -1.65 -0.62
C ALA A 65 5.63 -1.96 -1.50
N SER A 66 4.62 -2.65 -0.95
CA SER A 66 3.34 -2.85 -1.62
C SER A 66 2.18 -3.06 -0.65
N ASP A 67 0.97 -2.75 -1.10
CA ASP A 67 -0.28 -3.04 -0.40
C ASP A 67 -0.88 -4.42 -0.77
N ASP A 68 -0.26 -5.12 -1.72
CA ASP A 68 -0.57 -6.50 -2.07
C ASP A 68 0.53 -7.44 -1.55
N PRO A 69 0.26 -8.34 -0.59
CA PRO A 69 1.26 -9.25 -0.03
C PRO A 69 1.78 -10.26 -1.06
N ASP A 70 0.97 -10.65 -2.04
CA ASP A 70 1.30 -11.69 -3.02
C ASP A 70 2.16 -11.15 -4.17
N ILE A 71 2.31 -9.82 -4.28
CA ILE A 71 3.10 -9.24 -5.36
C ILE A 71 4.57 -9.67 -5.30
N LEU A 72 5.10 -9.84 -4.09
CA LEU A 72 6.51 -10.17 -3.84
C LEU A 72 6.83 -11.63 -4.18
N THR A 73 5.84 -12.51 -4.14
CA THR A 73 5.99 -13.92 -4.52
C THR A 73 5.73 -14.15 -6.00
N SER A 74 5.21 -13.15 -6.73
CA SER A 74 4.90 -13.27 -8.15
C SER A 74 6.15 -13.43 -9.03
N SER A 75 6.10 -14.41 -9.94
CA SER A 75 7.17 -14.65 -10.92
C SER A 75 7.29 -13.52 -11.94
N SER A 76 6.18 -12.86 -12.27
CA SER A 76 6.16 -11.70 -13.16
C SER A 76 7.00 -10.54 -12.62
N LEU A 77 6.88 -10.23 -11.32
CA LEU A 77 7.69 -9.20 -10.69
C LEU A 77 9.16 -9.59 -10.63
N SER A 78 9.48 -10.83 -10.22
CA SER A 78 10.87 -11.29 -10.12
C SER A 78 11.60 -11.24 -11.48
N HIS A 79 10.91 -11.61 -12.56
CA HIS A 79 11.42 -11.46 -13.92
C HIS A 79 11.55 -10.00 -14.36
N ALA A 80 10.68 -9.11 -13.89
CA ALA A 80 10.72 -7.69 -14.23
C ALA A 80 11.83 -6.92 -13.54
N THR A 81 12.14 -7.29 -12.30
CA THR A 81 13.17 -6.67 -11.48
C THR A 81 14.55 -7.31 -11.66
N SER A 82 14.64 -8.49 -12.28
CA SER A 82 15.91 -9.14 -12.60
C SER A 82 16.88 -8.20 -13.33
N PRO A 83 18.15 -8.11 -12.91
CA PRO A 83 18.86 -8.98 -11.95
C PRO A 83 18.89 -8.44 -10.50
N LEU A 84 18.02 -7.50 -10.13
CA LEU A 84 18.03 -6.89 -8.79
C LEU A 84 17.51 -7.86 -7.73
N THR A 85 18.13 -7.85 -6.55
CA THR A 85 17.57 -8.48 -5.36
C THR A 85 16.46 -7.60 -4.80
N VAL A 86 15.22 -8.07 -4.86
CA VAL A 86 14.07 -7.39 -4.27
C VAL A 86 14.06 -7.65 -2.77
N GLN A 87 13.95 -6.59 -1.98
CA GLN A 87 13.82 -6.64 -0.53
C GLN A 87 12.49 -6.02 -0.13
N ARG A 88 11.74 -6.70 0.73
CA ARG A 88 10.47 -6.20 1.25
C ARG A 88 10.74 -5.01 2.16
N ALA A 89 10.16 -3.86 1.85
CA ALA A 89 10.31 -2.66 2.67
C ALA A 89 9.70 -2.84 4.06
N GLN A 90 8.58 -3.56 4.14
CA GLN A 90 7.82 -3.80 5.36
C GLN A 90 8.60 -4.64 6.39
N GLU A 91 9.56 -5.48 5.96
CA GLU A 91 10.46 -6.19 6.88
C GLU A 91 11.44 -5.25 7.62
N ARG A 92 11.64 -4.03 7.09
CA ARG A 92 12.51 -3.02 7.70
C ARG A 92 11.75 -2.03 8.57
N ILE A 93 10.42 -1.96 8.44
CA ILE A 93 9.57 -1.05 9.23
C ILE A 93 9.21 -1.76 10.55
N GLN A 94 10.08 -1.67 11.54
CA GLN A 94 9.91 -2.34 12.84
C GLN A 94 8.77 -1.75 13.71
N LEU A 95 8.22 -0.60 13.34
CA LEU A 95 7.32 0.18 14.19
C LEU A 95 5.91 -0.42 14.34
N ALA A 96 5.51 -1.38 13.49
CA ALA A 96 4.16 -1.95 13.50
C ALA A 96 4.03 -3.31 12.75
N THR A 97 5.08 -4.14 12.74
CA THR A 97 4.92 -5.49 12.16
C THR A 97 4.01 -6.33 13.06
N LYS A 98 3.23 -7.27 12.50
CA LYS A 98 2.42 -8.22 13.28
C LYS A 98 3.29 -8.92 14.34
N ALA A 99 4.49 -9.36 13.96
CA ALA A 99 5.44 -9.99 14.88
C ALA A 99 5.88 -9.06 16.02
N THR A 100 6.12 -7.76 15.75
CA THR A 100 6.43 -6.79 16.80
C THR A 100 5.21 -6.56 17.69
N LEU A 101 4.02 -6.39 17.12
CA LEU A 101 2.76 -6.18 17.85
C LEU A 101 2.40 -7.39 18.72
N ASP A 102 2.54 -8.61 18.21
CA ASP A 102 2.34 -9.86 18.95
C ASP A 102 3.35 -10.01 20.09
N ARG A 103 4.56 -9.45 19.94
CA ARG A 103 5.58 -9.48 21.00
C ARG A 103 5.40 -8.38 22.05
N THR A 104 4.92 -7.20 21.65
CA THR A 104 4.76 -6.04 22.55
C THR A 104 3.38 -5.96 23.19
N SER A 105 2.37 -6.52 22.54
CA SER A 105 0.98 -6.61 22.98
C SER A 105 0.38 -7.93 22.50
N PRO A 106 0.80 -9.07 23.08
CA PRO A 106 0.27 -10.39 22.71
C PRO A 106 -1.23 -10.43 22.91
N VAL A 107 -1.99 -10.77 21.86
CA VAL A 107 -3.40 -11.11 22.01
C VAL A 107 -3.46 -12.55 22.49
N GLU A 108 -3.65 -12.75 23.80
CA GLU A 108 -3.84 -14.10 24.32
C GLU A 108 -5.13 -14.69 23.72
N PRO A 109 -5.06 -15.88 23.09
CA PRO A 109 -6.26 -16.58 22.70
C PRO A 109 -7.03 -16.91 23.98
N LEU A 110 -8.21 -16.32 24.14
CA LEU A 110 -9.07 -16.51 25.32
C LEU A 110 -9.56 -17.97 25.50
N ARG A 111 -9.18 -18.92 24.63
CA ARG A 111 -9.60 -20.33 24.69
C ARG A 111 -8.62 -21.32 24.05
N GLU A 112 -8.70 -22.56 24.54
CA GLU A 112 -7.99 -23.72 24.00
C GLU A 112 -8.45 -24.09 22.56
N PRO A 113 -7.53 -24.58 21.71
CA PRO A 113 -7.83 -24.94 20.33
C PRO A 113 -8.89 -26.07 20.28
N GLY A 114 -10.02 -25.82 19.60
CA GLY A 114 -11.08 -26.82 19.36
C GLY A 114 -12.49 -26.46 19.89
N SER A 115 -12.69 -25.28 20.49
CA SER A 115 -14.02 -24.90 20.99
C SER A 115 -15.02 -24.57 19.86
N ALA A 116 -16.25 -25.08 19.97
CA ALA A 116 -17.31 -24.97 18.96
C ALA A 116 -17.91 -23.57 18.71
N TYR A 117 -17.45 -22.55 19.45
CA TYR A 117 -17.91 -21.17 19.31
C TYR A 117 -16.73 -20.27 18.95
N VAL A 118 -16.62 -19.88 17.68
CA VAL A 118 -15.68 -18.87 17.21
C VAL A 118 -16.23 -17.50 17.58
N LYS A 119 -15.79 -16.95 18.72
CA LYS A 119 -15.89 -15.51 18.92
C LYS A 119 -14.81 -14.90 18.04
N HIS A 120 -15.17 -14.04 17.09
CA HIS A 120 -14.18 -13.26 16.35
C HIS A 120 -13.37 -12.44 17.37
N ILE A 121 -12.10 -12.83 17.54
CA ILE A 121 -11.11 -12.05 18.28
C ILE A 121 -10.44 -11.18 17.22
N ASP A 122 -10.29 -9.89 17.51
CA ASP A 122 -9.51 -9.02 16.66
C ASP A 122 -8.05 -9.48 16.73
N GLU A 123 -7.60 -10.23 15.71
CA GLU A 123 -6.20 -10.55 15.55
C GLU A 123 -5.41 -9.27 15.36
N ASN A 124 -4.16 -9.24 15.84
CA ASN A 124 -3.21 -8.19 15.46
C ASN A 124 -3.06 -8.24 13.93
N SER A 125 -3.76 -7.34 13.27
CA SER A 125 -3.72 -7.18 11.82
C SER A 125 -2.39 -6.50 11.51
N GLY A 126 -1.46 -7.26 10.97
CA GLY A 126 -0.19 -6.72 10.50
C GLY A 126 -0.44 -5.65 9.44
N TRP A 127 0.35 -4.58 9.48
CA TRP A 127 0.26 -3.50 8.51
C TRP A 127 0.80 -3.96 7.15
N GLU A 128 -0.07 -4.51 6.31
CA GLU A 128 0.26 -4.91 4.93
C GLU A 128 -0.08 -3.80 3.90
N GLY A 129 0.22 -2.55 4.25
CA GLY A 129 0.28 -1.38 3.34
C GLY A 129 -1.03 -0.86 2.72
N GLY A 130 -2.18 -1.52 2.92
CA GLY A 130 -3.48 -1.14 2.33
C GLY A 130 -4.42 -0.39 3.28
N PHE A 131 -5.10 0.67 2.81
CA PHE A 131 -6.27 1.21 3.50
C PHE A 131 -7.54 0.56 2.97
N PHE A 132 -8.21 -0.22 3.81
CA PHE A 132 -9.46 -0.88 3.47
C PHE A 132 -10.62 -0.12 4.10
N SER A 133 -11.41 0.58 3.29
CA SER A 133 -12.53 1.39 3.77
C SER A 133 -13.55 0.57 4.58
N ALA A 134 -13.83 -0.67 4.15
CA ALA A 134 -14.73 -1.57 4.86
C ALA A 134 -14.24 -1.91 6.27
N LEU A 135 -12.93 -2.16 6.45
CA LEU A 135 -12.33 -2.36 7.77
C LEU A 135 -12.36 -1.06 8.56
N PHE A 136 -11.96 0.06 7.97
CA PHE A 136 -11.99 1.37 8.64
C PHE A 136 -13.38 1.72 9.19
N TYR A 137 -14.44 1.49 8.40
CA TYR A 137 -15.81 1.75 8.82
C TYR A 137 -16.39 0.64 9.70
N SER A 138 -15.84 -0.57 9.70
CA SER A 138 -16.23 -1.62 10.65
C SER A 138 -15.62 -1.41 12.04
N LEU A 139 -14.48 -0.72 12.13
CA LEU A 139 -13.84 -0.40 13.42
C LEU A 139 -14.82 0.31 14.35
N GLY A 140 -15.04 -0.31 15.51
CA GLY A 140 -15.90 0.18 16.57
C GLY A 140 -17.41 0.00 16.35
N ASN A 141 -17.83 -0.72 15.30
CA ASN A 141 -19.18 -1.27 15.26
C ASN A 141 -19.26 -2.51 16.16
N THR A 142 -19.89 -2.38 17.32
CA THR A 142 -20.36 -3.55 18.06
C THR A 142 -21.47 -4.22 17.24
N GLN A 143 -21.55 -5.56 17.27
CA GLN A 143 -22.52 -6.31 16.46
C GLN A 143 -23.94 -5.71 16.60
N ALA A 144 -24.71 -5.69 15.50
CA ALA A 144 -26.08 -5.14 15.47
C ALA A 144 -26.99 -5.70 16.58
N SER A 145 -26.74 -6.93 17.03
CA SER A 145 -27.41 -7.57 18.16
C SER A 145 -27.07 -6.95 19.52
N THR A 146 -25.85 -6.47 19.70
CA THR A 146 -25.36 -5.75 20.88
C THR A 146 -25.83 -4.30 20.85
N LEU A 147 -25.78 -3.65 19.68
CA LEU A 147 -26.32 -2.31 19.46
C LEU A 147 -27.83 -2.23 19.71
N ARG A 148 -28.62 -3.25 19.33
CA ARG A 148 -30.06 -3.30 19.65
C ARG A 148 -30.38 -3.38 21.14
N ARG A 149 -29.52 -4.02 21.94
CA ARG A 149 -29.68 -4.06 23.40
C ARG A 149 -29.22 -2.76 24.06
N LEU A 150 -28.19 -2.11 23.50
CA LEU A 150 -27.68 -0.83 23.97
C LEU A 150 -28.61 0.34 23.59
N SER A 151 -29.22 0.30 22.40
CA SER A 151 -30.17 1.31 21.90
C SER A 151 -31.50 1.36 22.66
N GLN A 152 -31.78 0.38 23.50
CA GLN A 152 -32.94 0.38 24.40
C GLN A 152 -32.66 1.08 25.74
N LEU A 153 -31.42 1.49 26.00
CA LEU A 153 -31.07 2.32 27.16
C LEU A 153 -31.26 3.81 26.83
N PRO A 154 -31.90 4.61 27.71
CA PRO A 154 -32.05 6.04 27.48
C PRO A 154 -30.68 6.72 27.39
N GLY A 155 -30.41 7.44 26.30
CA GLY A 155 -29.13 8.12 26.04
C GLY A 155 -28.23 7.44 24.99
N SER A 156 -28.64 6.32 24.40
CA SER A 156 -27.84 5.54 23.45
C SER A 156 -27.89 6.00 21.99
N GLU A 157 -28.75 6.95 21.60
CA GLU A 157 -28.94 7.32 20.18
C GLU A 157 -27.77 8.10 19.56
N GLY A 158 -26.76 8.51 20.33
CA GLY A 158 -25.56 9.20 19.83
C GLY A 158 -24.29 8.36 19.78
N ALA A 159 -24.30 7.16 20.35
CA ALA A 159 -23.10 6.37 20.58
C ALA A 159 -22.73 5.49 19.38
N ARG A 160 -22.41 6.10 18.23
CA ARG A 160 -21.17 5.64 17.57
C ARG A 160 -20.11 5.86 18.62
N SER A 161 -19.69 4.78 19.29
CA SER A 161 -18.96 4.90 20.55
C SER A 161 -17.79 5.87 20.37
N GLU A 162 -17.58 6.82 21.29
CA GLU A 162 -16.45 7.74 21.24
C GLU A 162 -15.13 6.98 21.02
N GLN A 163 -15.09 5.76 21.57
CA GLN A 163 -14.07 4.74 21.35
C GLN A 163 -13.94 4.32 19.87
N ALA A 164 -15.03 4.10 19.13
CA ALA A 164 -15.02 3.83 17.69
C ALA A 164 -14.41 4.98 16.90
N MET A 165 -14.80 6.21 17.19
CA MET A 165 -14.24 7.41 16.55
C MET A 165 -12.76 7.56 16.86
N ARG A 166 -12.35 7.31 18.11
CA ARG A 166 -10.95 7.33 18.55
C ARG A 166 -10.11 6.25 17.88
N MET A 167 -10.64 5.03 17.70
CA MET A 167 -9.96 3.96 16.95
C MET A 167 -9.77 4.36 15.48
N ARG A 168 -10.80 4.91 14.84
CA ARG A 168 -10.71 5.42 13.47
C ARG A 168 -9.73 6.58 13.35
N GLU A 169 -9.68 7.49 14.32
CA GLU A 169 -8.69 8.57 14.36
C GLU A 169 -7.26 8.01 14.37
N LEU A 170 -6.99 7.01 15.23
CA LEU A 170 -5.66 6.38 15.31
C LEU A 170 -5.28 5.69 13.99
N VAL A 171 -6.18 4.91 13.41
CA VAL A 171 -5.94 4.22 12.13
C VAL A 171 -5.77 5.20 10.97
N GLY A 172 -6.60 6.24 10.90
CA GLY A 172 -6.48 7.28 9.89
C GLY A 172 -5.16 8.04 9.98
N ARG A 173 -4.72 8.40 11.19
CA ARG A 173 -3.41 9.04 11.42
C ARG A 173 -2.25 8.13 11.02
N ALA A 174 -2.31 6.86 11.41
CA ALA A 174 -1.31 5.88 11.00
C ALA A 174 -1.22 5.78 9.48
N TYR A 175 -2.36 5.70 8.79
CA TYR A 175 -2.40 5.65 7.34
C TYR A 175 -1.76 6.89 6.67
N LEU A 176 -2.04 8.09 7.17
CA LEU A 176 -1.41 9.31 6.64
C LEU A 176 0.11 9.35 6.88
N LEU A 177 0.58 8.86 8.03
CA LEU A 177 2.01 8.75 8.31
C LEU A 177 2.70 7.79 7.34
N ASP A 178 2.06 6.67 6.97
CA ASP A 178 2.58 5.75 5.97
C ASP A 178 2.61 6.36 4.58
N LEU A 179 1.55 7.06 4.16
CA LEU A 179 1.60 7.82 2.89
C LEU A 179 2.71 8.88 2.88
N ALA A 180 3.02 9.50 4.02
CA ALA A 180 4.15 10.43 4.12
C ALA A 180 5.49 9.70 3.93
N VAL A 181 5.71 8.56 4.59
CA VAL A 181 6.93 7.74 4.41
C VAL A 181 7.06 7.24 2.97
N LEU A 182 5.95 6.82 2.36
CA LEU A 182 5.91 6.35 0.97
C LEU A 182 6.14 7.50 -0.03
N GLY A 183 5.73 8.72 0.31
CA GLY A 183 6.02 9.93 -0.45
C GLY A 183 7.51 10.25 -0.57
N GLU A 184 8.33 9.78 0.37
CA GLU A 184 9.80 9.91 0.33
C GLU A 184 10.48 8.86 -0.55
N SER A 185 9.73 7.98 -1.21
CA SER A 185 10.30 6.95 -2.07
C SER A 185 10.87 7.51 -3.38
N ASP A 186 11.85 6.79 -3.95
CA ASP A 186 12.41 7.14 -5.28
C ASP A 186 11.35 7.13 -6.40
N GLY A 187 10.25 6.42 -6.19
CA GLY A 187 9.16 6.34 -7.16
C GLY A 187 8.04 5.41 -6.74
N VAL A 188 6.83 5.75 -7.20
CA VAL A 188 5.59 5.00 -6.99
C VAL A 188 4.98 4.57 -8.31
N VAL A 189 4.44 3.36 -8.34
CA VAL A 189 3.63 2.82 -9.43
C VAL A 189 2.24 2.54 -8.86
N CYS A 190 1.23 3.22 -9.38
CA CYS A 190 -0.13 3.11 -8.88
C CYS A 190 -1.15 3.52 -9.95
N ALA A 191 -2.44 3.30 -9.69
CA ALA A 191 -3.53 3.73 -10.57
C ALA A 191 -4.11 5.07 -10.09
N VAL A 192 -4.26 6.05 -11.00
CA VAL A 192 -4.77 7.40 -10.66
C VAL A 192 -6.19 7.40 -10.11
N SER A 193 -6.96 6.37 -10.43
CA SER A 193 -8.29 6.10 -9.88
C SER A 193 -8.28 6.00 -8.34
N SER A 194 -7.12 5.67 -7.75
CA SER A 194 -6.97 5.53 -6.31
C SER A 194 -6.72 6.87 -5.64
N ALA A 195 -7.55 7.23 -4.65
CA ALA A 195 -7.31 8.43 -3.84
C ALA A 195 -5.91 8.41 -3.18
N ALA A 196 -5.42 7.24 -2.78
CA ALA A 196 -4.08 7.07 -2.22
C ALA A 196 -2.99 7.42 -3.25
N CYS A 197 -3.15 6.93 -4.49
CA CYS A 197 -2.22 7.25 -5.58
C CYS A 197 -2.20 8.74 -5.87
N ARG A 198 -3.36 9.41 -5.86
CA ARG A 198 -3.45 10.86 -6.05
C ARG A 198 -2.77 11.63 -4.93
N VAL A 199 -3.01 11.25 -3.67
CA VAL A 199 -2.32 11.83 -2.50
C VAL A 199 -0.80 11.64 -2.62
N LEU A 200 -0.33 10.47 -3.04
CA LEU A 200 1.10 10.24 -3.26
C LEU A 200 1.69 11.15 -4.35
N GLY A 201 0.94 11.47 -5.40
CA GLY A 201 1.36 12.48 -6.38
C GLY A 201 1.57 13.86 -5.76
N VAL A 202 0.75 14.23 -4.77
CA VAL A 202 0.91 15.48 -4.01
C VAL A 202 2.10 15.39 -3.06
N THR A 203 2.21 14.32 -2.27
CA THR A 203 3.26 14.20 -1.24
C THR A 203 4.65 14.11 -1.85
N MET A 204 4.81 13.43 -2.99
CA MET A 204 6.08 13.37 -3.73
C MET A 204 6.44 14.69 -4.43
N GLY A 205 5.47 15.60 -4.57
CA GLY A 205 5.62 16.89 -5.24
C GLY A 205 5.45 16.84 -6.76
N TRP A 206 5.15 18.01 -7.35
CA TRP A 206 4.90 18.15 -8.79
C TRP A 206 6.07 17.68 -9.67
N ASP A 207 7.30 17.89 -9.21
CA ASP A 207 8.48 17.41 -9.94
C ASP A 207 8.44 15.90 -10.09
N ALA A 208 8.01 15.13 -9.08
CA ALA A 208 7.90 13.68 -9.19
C ALA A 208 6.88 13.23 -10.25
N VAL A 209 5.76 13.95 -10.37
CA VAL A 209 4.73 13.71 -11.38
C VAL A 209 5.28 14.01 -12.78
N ARG A 210 5.85 15.20 -12.98
CA ARG A 210 6.44 15.61 -14.27
C ARG A 210 7.59 14.69 -14.69
N ASP A 211 8.41 14.28 -13.74
CA ASP A 211 9.61 13.49 -13.96
C ASP A 211 9.35 11.99 -14.13
N GLY A 212 8.10 11.56 -14.00
CA GLY A 212 7.68 10.16 -14.11
C GLY A 212 8.13 9.29 -12.93
N ARG A 213 8.43 9.89 -11.77
CA ARG A 213 8.65 9.16 -10.50
C ARG A 213 7.32 8.72 -9.89
N TRP A 214 6.25 9.47 -10.13
CA TRP A 214 4.88 9.02 -9.95
C TRP A 214 4.36 8.46 -11.28
N MET A 215 4.03 7.16 -11.30
CA MET A 215 3.67 6.46 -12.53
C MET A 215 2.25 5.90 -12.44
N ASN A 216 1.36 6.48 -13.25
CA ASN A 216 0.01 5.97 -13.49
C ASN A 216 0.05 4.74 -14.41
N VAL A 217 -0.59 3.65 -14.01
CA VAL A 217 -0.72 2.41 -14.83
C VAL A 217 -2.15 2.12 -15.31
N ASP A 218 -3.08 3.04 -15.05
CA ASP A 218 -4.46 2.99 -15.54
C ASP A 218 -4.53 3.44 -17.02
N ASP A 219 -5.60 4.12 -17.43
CA ASP A 219 -5.88 4.57 -18.81
C ASP A 219 -4.98 5.69 -19.37
N GLY A 220 -3.84 5.97 -18.73
CA GLY A 220 -2.82 6.90 -19.22
C GLY A 220 -3.14 8.38 -18.98
N ARG A 221 -4.21 8.70 -18.24
CA ARG A 221 -4.54 10.07 -17.84
C ARG A 221 -3.42 10.72 -17.01
N PRO A 222 -3.26 12.06 -17.13
CA PRO A 222 -2.34 12.81 -16.28
C PRO A 222 -2.84 12.80 -14.82
N TRP A 223 -1.96 13.20 -13.91
CA TRP A 223 -2.36 13.40 -12.52
C TRP A 223 -3.43 14.51 -12.44
N SER A 224 -4.51 14.22 -11.72
CA SER A 224 -5.57 15.16 -11.36
C SER A 224 -6.11 14.79 -9.98
N TRP A 225 -6.63 15.75 -9.22
CA TRP A 225 -7.13 15.50 -7.86
C TRP A 225 -8.44 14.70 -7.84
N ASP A 226 -9.30 14.96 -8.81
CA ASP A 226 -10.57 14.27 -9.01
C ASP A 226 -10.43 12.95 -9.79
N GLY A 227 -9.24 12.69 -10.38
CA GLY A 227 -8.97 11.51 -11.21
C GLY A 227 -9.54 11.62 -12.62
N SER A 228 -10.12 12.75 -13.02
CA SER A 228 -10.83 12.90 -14.30
C SER A 228 -10.02 13.53 -15.43
N GLY A 229 -8.77 13.91 -15.15
CA GLY A 229 -7.87 14.65 -16.04
C GLY A 229 -7.53 13.99 -17.36
#